data_AF-A0A7L0A040-F1
#
_entry.id   AF-A0A7L0A040-F1
#
_cell.length_a   1.000
_cell.length_b   1.000
_cell.length_c   1.000
_cell.angle_alpha   90.00
_cell.angle_beta   90.00
_cell.angle_gamma   90.00
#
_symmetry.space_group_name_H-M   'P 1'
#
loop_
_entity.id
_entity.type
_entity.pdbx_description
1 polymer ?
#
loop_
_entity_poly.entity_id
_entity_poly.type
_entity_poly.pdbx_seq_one_letter_code
_entity_poly.pdbx_strand_id
1 'polypeptide(L)'
;QEKFTPVKYFSIDRVFRNESLDATHLAEFHQVEGVVADRGLTLGHLMGTLRQFFTKLGISQLRFKPAYNPYTEPSMEVFSYHEGLKKWVEVGNSGVFRP
;
A
#
# COMPACT_ATOMS: atom_id res chain seq x y z
N GLN A 1 -9.93 10.34 28.90
CA GLN A 1 -9.52 9.92 27.54
C GLN A 1 -9.14 11.16 26.78
N GLU A 2 -7.90 11.24 26.26
CA GLU A 2 -7.50 12.39 25.44
C GLU A 2 -8.38 12.51 24.19
N LYS A 3 -8.61 13.74 23.73
CA LYS A 3 -9.39 14.01 22.54
C LYS A 3 -8.62 13.53 21.31
N PHE A 4 -9.22 12.61 20.54
CA PHE A 4 -8.67 12.15 19.28
C PHE A 4 -8.39 13.33 18.32
N THR A 5 -7.19 13.34 17.74
CA THR A 5 -6.78 14.28 16.69
C THR A 5 -6.41 13.46 15.45
N PRO A 6 -6.87 13.83 14.24
CA PRO A 6 -6.52 13.12 13.01
C PRO A 6 -5.00 13.12 12.77
N VAL A 7 -4.46 12.01 12.28
CA VAL A 7 -3.02 11.82 12.08
C VAL A 7 -2.70 11.14 10.76
N LYS A 8 -1.50 11.42 10.26
CA LYS A 8 -0.91 10.78 9.08
C LYS A 8 0.53 10.41 9.42
N TYR A 9 0.87 9.13 9.33
CA TYR A 9 2.22 8.64 9.59
C TYR A 9 2.75 7.88 8.38
N PHE A 10 4.08 7.79 8.30
CA PHE A 10 4.77 6.95 7.33
C PHE A 10 6.05 6.40 7.96
N SER A 11 6.52 5.28 7.43
CA SER A 11 7.81 4.68 7.80
C SER A 11 8.48 4.11 6.56
N ILE A 12 9.80 4.09 6.59
CA ILE A 12 10.64 3.38 5.63
C ILE A 12 11.67 2.67 6.49
N ASP A 13 11.57 1.35 6.58
CA ASP A 13 12.45 0.59 7.44
C ASP A 13 12.70 -0.81 6.89
N ARG A 14 13.73 -1.46 7.43
CA ARG A 14 14.12 -2.81 7.03
C ARG A 14 13.23 -3.84 7.72
N VAL A 15 12.75 -4.79 6.93
CA VAL A 15 12.01 -5.97 7.38
C VAL A 15 12.80 -7.23 7.07
N PHE A 16 12.56 -8.27 7.88
CA PHE A 16 13.26 -9.55 7.79
C PHE A 16 12.24 -10.65 7.53
N ARG A 17 12.53 -11.53 6.57
CA ARG A 17 11.70 -12.69 6.26
C ARG A 17 12.55 -13.94 6.17
N ASN A 18 12.07 -15.02 6.78
CA ASN A 18 12.68 -16.33 6.66
C ASN A 18 12.19 -17.01 5.37
N GLU A 19 12.66 -16.49 4.23
CA GLU A 19 12.38 -17.02 2.89
C GLU A 19 13.66 -17.62 2.28
N SER A 20 13.51 -18.62 1.42
CA SER A 20 14.64 -19.20 0.67
C SER A 20 15.22 -18.14 -0.27
N LEU A 21 16.52 -17.86 -0.13
CA LEU A 21 17.22 -16.91 -1.00
C LEU A 21 17.19 -17.38 -2.45
N ASP A 22 16.65 -16.54 -3.33
CA ASP A 22 16.74 -16.71 -4.78
C ASP A 22 17.04 -15.37 -5.47
N ALA A 23 17.08 -15.35 -6.81
CA ALA A 23 17.39 -14.15 -7.57
C ALA A 23 16.38 -12.99 -7.38
N THR A 24 15.21 -13.27 -6.80
CA THR A 24 14.09 -12.34 -6.62
C THR A 24 13.67 -12.16 -5.16
N HIS A 25 14.11 -13.01 -4.24
CA HIS A 25 13.73 -12.99 -2.83
C HIS A 25 14.97 -12.86 -1.94
N LEU A 26 15.04 -11.73 -1.22
CA LEU A 26 16.07 -11.45 -0.22
C LEU A 26 15.51 -11.71 1.18
N ALA A 27 16.36 -12.20 2.08
CA ALA A 27 16.00 -12.39 3.50
C ALA A 27 15.72 -11.05 4.22
N GLU A 28 16.24 -9.94 3.71
CA GLU A 28 15.98 -8.59 4.19
C GLU A 28 15.73 -7.62 3.04
N PHE A 29 14.78 -6.71 3.23
CA PHE A 29 14.47 -5.64 2.28
C PHE A 29 13.82 -4.45 3.01
N HIS A 30 13.66 -3.32 2.33
CA HIS A 30 13.03 -2.13 2.90
C HIS A 30 11.55 -2.08 2.54
N GLN A 31 10.70 -1.89 3.53
CA GLN A 31 9.27 -1.71 3.36
C GLN A 31 8.91 -0.23 3.59
N VAL A 32 8.07 0.30 2.71
CA VAL A 32 7.50 1.65 2.83
C VAL A 32 6.04 1.51 3.24
N GLU A 33 5.67 2.11 4.35
CA GLU A 33 4.29 2.11 4.84
C GLU A 33 3.78 3.53 5.07
N GLY A 34 2.46 3.69 4.93
CA GLY A 34 1.76 4.92 5.25
C GLY A 34 0.39 4.62 5.85
N VAL A 35 0.00 5.38 6.87
CA VAL A 35 -1.30 5.25 7.54
C VAL A 35 -1.94 6.62 7.72
N VAL A 36 -3.24 6.69 7.47
CA VAL A 36 -4.08 7.85 7.75
C VAL A 36 -5.16 7.41 8.72
N ALA A 37 -5.23 8.05 9.88
CA ALA A 37 -6.27 7.81 10.88
C ALA A 37 -7.09 9.08 11.08
N ASP A 38 -8.37 8.99 10.73
CA ASP A 38 -9.36 10.06 10.87
C ASP A 38 -10.75 9.42 10.99
N ARG A 39 -11.74 10.20 11.39
CA ARG A 39 -13.15 9.79 11.47
C ARG A 39 -13.79 9.83 10.09
N GLY A 40 -14.59 8.80 9.78
CA GLY A 40 -15.35 8.77 8.51
C GLY A 40 -14.49 8.51 7.27
N LEU A 41 -13.30 7.90 7.44
CA LEU A 41 -12.52 7.45 6.29
C LEU A 41 -13.27 6.32 5.56
N THR A 42 -13.18 6.34 4.23
CA THR A 42 -13.82 5.38 3.35
C THR A 42 -12.75 4.77 2.44
N LEU A 43 -13.11 3.68 1.77
CA LEU A 43 -12.24 3.08 0.75
C LEU A 43 -11.87 4.07 -0.37
N GLY A 44 -12.78 4.99 -0.71
CA GLY A 44 -12.53 6.05 -1.68
C GLY A 44 -11.41 7.01 -1.26
N HIS A 45 -11.31 7.32 0.05
CA HIS A 45 -10.21 8.13 0.59
C HIS A 45 -8.85 7.42 0.47
N LEU A 46 -8.80 6.10 0.72
CA LEU A 46 -7.60 5.30 0.51
C LEU A 46 -7.18 5.31 -0.96
N MET A 47 -8.11 5.04 -1.88
CA MET A 47 -7.85 5.06 -3.33
C MET A 47 -7.36 6.44 -3.80
N GLY A 48 -7.96 7.53 -3.28
CA GLY A 48 -7.53 8.90 -3.58
C GLY A 48 -6.11 9.19 -3.10
N THR A 49 -5.77 8.75 -1.89
CA THR A 49 -4.42 8.89 -1.31
C THR A 49 -3.39 8.12 -2.14
N LEU A 50 -3.68 6.88 -2.52
CA LEU A 50 -2.80 6.05 -3.36
C LEU A 50 -2.63 6.67 -4.75
N ARG A 51 -3.70 7.16 -5.37
CA ARG A 51 -3.61 7.90 -6.65
C ARG A 51 -2.66 9.09 -6.54
N GLN A 52 -2.79 9.91 -5.51
CA GLN A 52 -1.92 11.07 -5.31
C GLN A 52 -0.47 10.66 -5.04
N PHE A 53 -0.25 9.64 -4.22
CA PHE A 53 1.08 9.12 -3.90
C PHE A 53 1.81 8.65 -5.16
N PHE A 54 1.21 7.73 -5.92
CA PHE A 54 1.81 7.18 -7.14
C PHE A 54 1.94 8.22 -8.26
N THR A 55 1.01 9.18 -8.37
CA THR A 55 1.14 10.28 -9.35
C THR A 55 2.39 11.12 -9.10
N LYS A 56 2.74 11.39 -7.83
CA LYS A 56 3.98 12.09 -7.46
C LYS A 56 5.24 11.29 -7.78
N LEU A 57 5.13 9.96 -7.93
CA LEU A 57 6.19 9.07 -8.38
C LEU A 57 6.22 8.90 -9.91
N GLY A 58 5.36 9.62 -10.65
CA GLY A 58 5.26 9.49 -12.11
C GLY A 58 4.41 8.32 -12.60
N ILE A 59 3.67 7.66 -11.71
CA ILE A 59 2.82 6.49 -12.02
C ILE A 59 1.35 6.94 -12.02
N SER A 60 0.77 7.09 -13.21
CA SER A 60 -0.59 7.63 -13.38
C SER A 60 -1.66 6.58 -13.72
N GLN A 61 -1.27 5.49 -14.39
CA GLN A 61 -2.19 4.42 -14.78
C GLN A 61 -2.35 3.43 -13.63
N LEU A 62 -3.36 3.62 -12.78
CA LEU A 62 -3.64 2.73 -11.65
C LEU A 62 -4.92 1.92 -11.82
N ARG A 63 -4.84 0.64 -11.46
CA ARG A 63 -6.00 -0.25 -11.25
C ARG A 63 -5.97 -0.80 -9.84
N PHE A 64 -7.14 -0.96 -9.25
CA PHE A 64 -7.30 -1.51 -7.91
C PHE A 64 -7.99 -2.87 -8.02
N LYS A 65 -7.45 -3.88 -7.36
CA LYS A 65 -7.97 -5.24 -7.36
C LYS A 65 -8.28 -5.65 -5.92
N PRO A 66 -9.47 -6.19 -5.61
CA PRO A 66 -9.75 -6.73 -4.29
C PRO A 66 -8.72 -7.78 -3.87
N ALA A 67 -8.29 -7.71 -2.61
CA ALA A 67 -7.29 -8.59 -2.04
C ALA A 67 -7.73 -9.07 -0.66
N TYR A 68 -6.91 -9.90 -0.02
CA TYR A 68 -7.09 -10.32 1.36
C TYR A 68 -5.83 -10.02 2.17
N ASN A 69 -5.97 -9.23 3.22
CA ASN A 69 -4.99 -9.14 4.29
C ASN A 69 -5.69 -9.44 5.63
N PRO A 70 -5.08 -10.21 6.54
CA PRO A 70 -5.71 -10.59 7.81
C PRO A 70 -6.14 -9.42 8.71
N TYR A 71 -5.46 -8.28 8.59
CA TYR A 71 -5.61 -7.09 9.44
C TYR A 71 -6.37 -5.95 8.76
N THR A 72 -6.79 -6.08 7.49
CA THR A 72 -7.58 -5.06 6.79
C THR A 72 -8.87 -5.59 6.18
N GLU A 73 -9.93 -4.78 6.26
CA GLU A 73 -11.21 -5.04 5.62
C GLU A 73 -11.94 -3.71 5.32
N PRO A 74 -12.12 -3.32 4.05
CA PRO A 74 -11.69 -4.00 2.81
C PRO A 74 -10.18 -3.87 2.54
N SER A 75 -9.65 -4.78 1.69
CA SER A 75 -8.25 -4.79 1.22
C SER A 75 -8.16 -4.69 -0.30
N MET A 76 -7.09 -4.07 -0.81
CA MET A 76 -6.83 -3.96 -2.25
C MET A 76 -5.34 -3.95 -2.60
N GLU A 77 -5.01 -4.61 -3.69
CA GLU A 77 -3.75 -4.46 -4.42
C GLU A 77 -3.87 -3.31 -5.44
N VAL A 78 -2.76 -2.63 -5.68
CA VAL A 78 -2.62 -1.55 -6.66
C VAL A 78 -1.72 -2.03 -7.79
N PHE A 79 -2.21 -1.90 -9.02
CA PHE A 79 -1.50 -2.27 -10.24
C PHE A 79 -1.24 -1.06 -11.13
N SER A 80 -0.12 -1.07 -11.84
CA SER A 80 0.15 -0.12 -12.92
C SER A 80 0.62 -0.82 -14.19
N TYR A 81 0.35 -0.22 -15.35
CA TYR A 81 0.81 -0.75 -16.63
C TYR A 81 2.26 -0.36 -16.87
N HIS A 82 3.14 -1.34 -17.06
CA HIS A 82 4.56 -1.12 -17.29
C HIS A 82 4.87 -1.23 -18.80
N GLU A 83 5.17 -0.11 -19.44
CA GLU A 83 5.39 -0.02 -20.90
C GLU A 83 6.47 -1.00 -21.41
N GLY A 84 7.60 -1.11 -20.71
CA GLY A 84 8.69 -2.01 -21.11
C GLY A 84 8.36 -3.51 -21.00
N LEU A 85 7.39 -3.88 -20.15
CA LEU A 85 6.99 -5.27 -19.93
C LEU A 85 5.65 -5.60 -20.61
N LYS A 86 4.96 -4.59 -21.15
CA LYS A 86 3.64 -4.68 -21.78
C LYS A 86 2.61 -5.44 -20.93
N LYS A 87 2.65 -5.26 -19.61
CA LYS A 87 1.75 -5.93 -18.66
C LYS A 87 1.42 -5.05 -17.47
N TRP A 88 0.31 -5.37 -16.81
CA TRP A 88 -0.02 -4.84 -15.49
C TRP A 88 0.89 -5.49 -14.45
N VAL A 89 1.60 -4.67 -13.69
CA VAL A 89 2.47 -5.08 -12.58
C VAL A 89 1.89 -4.56 -11.28
N GLU A 90 2.00 -5.35 -10.22
CA GLU A 90 1.68 -4.89 -8.88
C GLU A 90 2.69 -3.83 -8.44
N VAL A 91 2.20 -2.74 -7.86
CA VAL A 91 3.03 -1.61 -7.37
C VAL A 91 2.80 -1.32 -5.90
N GLY A 92 1.86 -2.01 -5.24
CA GLY A 92 1.64 -1.91 -3.81
C GLY A 92 0.41 -2.66 -3.33
N ASN A 93 0.34 -2.88 -2.02
CA ASN A 93 -0.79 -3.48 -1.31
C ASN A 93 -1.32 -2.46 -0.28
N SER A 94 -2.63 -2.52 0.03
CA SER A 94 -3.28 -1.59 0.95
C SER A 94 -4.60 -2.13 1.51
N GLY A 95 -5.13 -1.46 2.53
CA GLY A 95 -6.47 -1.73 3.04
C GLY A 95 -6.88 -0.80 4.17
N VAL A 96 -8.08 -1.01 4.70
CA VAL A 96 -8.61 -0.31 5.89
C VAL A 96 -8.46 -1.23 7.08
N PHE A 97 -7.76 -0.80 8.14
CA PHE A 97 -7.59 -1.63 9.33
C PHE A 97 -8.93 -2.09 9.91
N ARG A 98 -8.97 -3.36 10.34
CA ARG A 98 -10.14 -3.92 11.02
C ARG A 98 -10.39 -3.20 12.36
N PRO A 99 -11.66 -3.13 12.84
CA PRO A 99 -12.01 -2.56 14.13
C PRO A 99 -11.37 -3.27 15.33
#